data_AF-A0A1I1NAU5-F1
#
_entry.id   AF-A0A1I1NAU5-F1
#
_cell.length_a   1.000
_cell.length_b   1.000
_cell.length_c   1.000
_cell.angle_alpha   90.00
_cell.angle_beta   90.00
_cell.angle_gamma   90.00
#
_symmetry.space_group_name_H-M   'P 1'
#
loop_
_entity.id
_entity.type
_entity.pdbx_description
1 polymer ?
#
loop_
_entity_poly.entity_id
_entity_poly.type
_entity_poly.pdbx_seq_one_letter_code
_entity_poly.pdbx_strand_id
1 'polypeptide(L)'
;MKKIIILIISIIALSCSRDDDNLNSIESNIDFMPIEIYNNSNISEDPDLKLKLITEEIFPCINYSIITSQSIEKNELRIRMEKISSPEICLTALGPATSYIDLQENINEITFINGHTIDKYSISINQEKISINLIESNFTNLLFEKTFRYPENTFAYVGGTNTDNTEIYQDFLEILIGNPNFTQFNFEGEGRIPYPIHSDGHWVNQPSKYFKYTDYEEFENLKSILENFSDENIEENSGVSLSIYGWDNISYHSWRSN
;
A
#
# COMPACT_ATOMS: atom_id res chain seq x y z
N MET A 1 13.64 -75.05 -48.83
CA MET A 1 14.21 -74.61 -47.54
C MET A 1 14.23 -73.08 -47.53
N LYS A 2 13.34 -72.48 -46.73
CA LYS A 2 13.11 -71.03 -46.64
C LYS A 2 14.25 -70.37 -45.86
N LYS A 3 14.86 -69.30 -46.39
CA LYS A 3 15.72 -68.39 -45.61
C LYS A 3 14.89 -67.18 -45.21
N ILE A 4 14.59 -67.07 -43.93
CA ILE A 4 13.94 -65.91 -43.31
C ILE A 4 15.06 -64.95 -42.94
N ILE A 5 15.08 -63.76 -43.55
CA ILE A 5 15.93 -62.65 -43.13
C ILE A 5 15.08 -61.82 -42.16
N ILE A 6 15.46 -61.83 -40.88
CA ILE A 6 14.83 -61.01 -39.84
C ILE A 6 15.52 -59.65 -39.85
N LEU A 7 14.76 -58.61 -40.21
CA LEU A 7 15.12 -57.21 -40.13
C LEU A 7 14.87 -56.74 -38.69
N ILE A 8 15.92 -56.48 -37.92
CA ILE A 8 15.81 -55.87 -36.59
C ILE A 8 15.88 -54.35 -36.77
N ILE A 9 14.72 -53.71 -36.85
CA ILE A 9 14.58 -52.26 -36.74
C ILE A 9 14.62 -51.94 -35.24
N SER A 10 15.77 -51.42 -34.80
CA SER A 10 15.92 -50.87 -33.45
C SER A 10 15.28 -49.49 -33.44
N ILE A 11 14.04 -49.40 -32.94
CA ILE A 11 13.38 -48.13 -32.63
C ILE A 11 14.01 -47.63 -31.32
N ILE A 12 15.00 -46.77 -31.43
CA ILE A 12 15.45 -45.94 -30.31
C ILE A 12 14.36 -44.89 -30.13
N ALA A 13 13.38 -45.20 -29.27
CA ALA A 13 12.50 -44.18 -28.72
C ALA A 13 13.36 -43.24 -27.88
N LEU A 14 13.75 -42.12 -28.47
CA LEU A 14 14.12 -40.91 -27.74
C LEU A 14 12.86 -40.46 -26.99
N SER A 15 12.64 -41.05 -25.82
CA SER A 15 11.83 -40.44 -24.77
C SER A 15 12.60 -39.21 -24.32
N CYS A 16 12.38 -38.08 -24.99
CA CYS A 16 12.55 -36.80 -24.34
C CYS A 16 11.61 -36.82 -23.13
N SER A 17 12.17 -37.09 -21.94
CA SER A 17 11.55 -36.56 -20.74
C SER A 17 11.51 -35.06 -20.95
N ARG A 18 10.32 -34.52 -21.22
CA ARG A 18 10.06 -33.15 -20.82
C ARG A 18 10.26 -33.19 -19.32
N ASP A 19 11.38 -32.67 -18.87
CA ASP A 19 11.45 -32.09 -17.56
C ASP A 19 10.36 -31.01 -17.61
N ASP A 20 9.15 -31.37 -17.16
CA ASP A 20 8.17 -30.38 -16.78
C ASP A 20 8.85 -29.65 -15.63
N ASP A 21 9.60 -28.60 -15.98
CA ASP A 21 10.10 -27.61 -15.04
C ASP A 21 8.85 -27.19 -14.28
N ASN A 22 8.69 -27.72 -13.07
CA ASN A 22 7.54 -27.48 -12.23
C ASN A 22 7.69 -26.03 -11.74
N LEU A 23 7.41 -25.09 -12.64
CA LEU A 23 7.51 -23.68 -12.38
C LEU A 23 6.40 -23.36 -11.40
N ASN A 24 6.84 -22.92 -10.23
CA ASN A 24 5.98 -22.41 -9.20
C ASN A 24 5.01 -21.36 -9.78
N SER A 25 3.75 -21.48 -9.38
CA SER A 25 2.71 -20.53 -9.73
C SER A 25 1.67 -20.41 -8.62
N ILE A 26 0.96 -19.29 -8.63
CA ILE A 26 -0.17 -18.99 -7.75
C ILE A 26 -1.42 -18.94 -8.61
N GLU A 27 -2.48 -19.65 -8.20
CA GLU A 27 -3.74 -19.74 -8.96
C GLU A 27 -4.57 -18.46 -8.88
N SER A 28 -4.52 -17.74 -7.75
CA SER A 28 -5.20 -16.46 -7.57
C SER A 28 -4.55 -15.36 -8.41
N ASN A 29 -5.39 -14.51 -9.01
CA ASN A 29 -4.96 -13.21 -9.51
C ASN A 29 -4.36 -12.36 -8.38
N ILE A 30 -3.49 -11.42 -8.76
CA ILE A 30 -2.76 -10.55 -7.86
C ILE A 30 -3.09 -9.09 -8.17
N ASP A 31 -3.74 -8.42 -7.24
CA ASP A 31 -3.88 -6.98 -7.27
C ASP A 31 -2.60 -6.34 -6.73
N PHE A 32 -2.19 -5.22 -7.31
CA PHE A 32 -1.02 -4.49 -6.84
C PHE A 32 -1.14 -2.98 -6.94
N MET A 33 -0.36 -2.29 -6.12
CA MET A 33 -0.24 -0.83 -6.13
C MET A 33 1.07 -0.36 -5.50
N PRO A 34 1.59 0.82 -5.89
CA PRO A 34 2.66 1.47 -5.16
C PRO A 34 2.10 2.06 -3.84
N ILE A 35 2.90 1.96 -2.79
CA ILE A 35 2.59 2.48 -1.46
C ILE A 35 3.87 2.98 -0.80
N GLU A 36 3.74 4.04 0.00
CA GLU A 36 4.75 4.51 0.92
C GLU A 36 4.41 4.00 2.32
N ILE A 37 5.34 3.30 2.97
CA ILE A 37 5.16 2.70 4.30
C ILE A 37 6.26 3.12 5.25
N TYR A 38 5.98 3.04 6.54
CA TYR A 38 6.92 3.32 7.62
C TYR A 38 7.28 2.02 8.34
N ASN A 39 8.51 1.91 8.82
CA ASN A 39 9.01 0.69 9.46
C ASN A 39 8.73 0.69 10.97
N ASN A 40 8.59 1.88 11.56
CA ASN A 40 8.35 2.10 12.96
C ASN A 40 6.94 2.66 13.17
N SER A 41 6.42 2.53 14.39
CA SER A 41 5.16 3.17 14.75
C SER A 41 5.45 4.51 15.43
N ASN A 42 4.97 5.60 14.84
CA ASN A 42 4.99 6.92 15.46
C ASN A 42 6.40 7.41 15.84
N ILE A 43 7.36 7.18 14.95
CA ILE A 43 8.74 7.69 15.01
C ILE A 43 8.98 8.43 13.70
N SER A 44 9.50 9.67 13.80
CA SER A 44 9.77 10.51 12.63
C SER A 44 10.76 9.82 11.70
N GLU A 45 10.32 9.50 10.49
CA GLU A 45 11.12 8.85 9.46
C GLU A 45 10.56 9.10 8.06
N ASP A 46 11.42 9.07 7.05
CA ASP A 46 11.00 9.14 5.65
C ASP A 46 10.28 7.84 5.25
N PRO A 47 9.23 7.91 4.42
CA PRO A 47 8.53 6.72 3.96
C PRO A 47 9.37 5.90 2.97
N ASP A 48 9.31 4.58 3.11
CA ASP A 48 9.84 3.65 2.13
C ASP A 48 8.84 3.41 1.00
N LEU A 49 9.27 3.63 -0.25
CA LEU A 49 8.48 3.28 -1.43
C LEU A 49 8.52 1.77 -1.71
N LYS A 50 7.34 1.14 -1.69
CA LYS A 50 7.15 -0.30 -1.95
C LYS A 50 6.07 -0.53 -3.01
N LEU A 51 6.09 -1.73 -3.59
CA LEU A 51 4.97 -2.32 -4.32
C LEU A 51 4.25 -3.28 -3.38
N LYS A 52 2.98 -3.00 -3.08
CA LYS A 52 2.11 -3.90 -2.33
C LYS A 52 1.43 -4.85 -3.31
N LEU A 53 1.56 -6.15 -3.05
CA LEU A 53 0.87 -7.22 -3.77
C LEU A 53 -0.16 -7.84 -2.81
N ILE A 54 -1.38 -8.05 -3.30
CA ILE A 54 -2.43 -8.76 -2.58
C ILE A 54 -3.12 -9.75 -3.52
N THR A 55 -3.50 -10.90 -2.98
CA THR A 55 -4.33 -11.88 -3.71
C THR A 55 -5.78 -11.42 -3.76
N GLU A 56 -6.51 -11.78 -4.82
CA GLU A 56 -7.97 -11.68 -4.85
C GLU A 56 -8.62 -12.73 -3.91
N GLU A 57 -7.96 -13.89 -3.73
CA GLU A 57 -8.39 -14.92 -2.78
C GLU A 57 -8.30 -14.46 -1.33
N ILE A 58 -9.34 -14.76 -0.54
CA ILE A 58 -9.39 -14.48 0.89
C ILE A 58 -9.05 -15.75 1.69
N PHE A 59 -8.01 -15.67 2.50
CA PHE A 59 -7.50 -16.76 3.32
C PHE A 59 -8.06 -16.72 4.75
N PRO A 60 -8.01 -17.86 5.48
CA PRO A 60 -8.50 -17.95 6.85
C PRO A 60 -7.81 -17.03 7.87
N CYS A 61 -6.62 -16.49 7.55
CA CYS A 61 -5.86 -15.60 8.43
C CYS A 61 -5.32 -14.41 7.62
N ILE A 62 -5.32 -13.21 8.22
CA ILE A 62 -4.93 -11.97 7.56
C ILE A 62 -3.42 -11.85 7.31
N ASN A 63 -2.64 -12.71 7.96
CA ASN A 63 -1.18 -12.74 7.87
C ASN A 63 -0.65 -13.87 6.96
N TYR A 64 -1.43 -14.29 5.96
CA TYR A 64 -0.88 -15.08 4.84
C TYR A 64 0.05 -14.20 3.99
N SER A 65 1.09 -14.82 3.42
CA SER A 65 2.09 -14.10 2.63
C SER A 65 2.22 -14.65 1.21
N ILE A 66 2.48 -13.74 0.27
CA ILE A 66 2.92 -14.09 -1.09
C ILE A 66 4.44 -14.18 -1.07
N ILE A 67 4.98 -15.37 -1.29
CA ILE A 67 6.42 -15.57 -1.42
C ILE A 67 6.83 -15.27 -2.85
N THR A 68 7.81 -14.38 -3.01
CA THR A 68 8.30 -13.93 -4.32
C THR A 68 9.83 -13.99 -4.36
N SER A 69 10.39 -14.22 -5.55
CA SER A 69 11.80 -13.89 -5.84
C SER A 69 11.89 -12.62 -6.69
N GLN A 70 12.97 -11.86 -6.52
CA GLN A 70 13.12 -10.53 -7.13
C GLN A 70 14.49 -10.39 -7.77
N SER A 71 14.55 -9.69 -8.90
CA SER A 71 15.82 -9.23 -9.48
C SER A 71 15.62 -7.87 -10.15
N ILE A 72 16.72 -7.11 -10.25
CA ILE A 72 16.74 -5.84 -10.96
C ILE A 72 17.80 -5.92 -12.07
N GLU A 73 17.37 -5.70 -13.31
CA GLU A 73 18.25 -5.64 -14.47
C GLU A 73 17.92 -4.38 -15.28
N LYS A 74 18.89 -3.47 -15.44
CA LYS A 74 18.73 -2.25 -16.27
C LYS A 74 17.44 -1.44 -15.97
N ASN A 75 17.16 -1.21 -14.69
CA ASN A 75 15.96 -0.50 -14.20
C ASN A 75 14.62 -1.24 -14.40
N GLU A 76 14.65 -2.50 -14.80
CA GLU A 76 13.49 -3.40 -14.78
C GLU A 76 13.46 -4.16 -13.45
N LEU A 77 12.37 -4.04 -12.69
CA LEU A 77 12.09 -4.85 -11.51
C LEU A 77 11.34 -6.11 -11.94
N ARG A 78 11.96 -7.27 -11.78
CA ARG A 78 11.35 -8.58 -12.07
C ARG A 78 10.91 -9.25 -10.79
N ILE A 79 9.64 -9.61 -10.71
CA ILE A 79 9.03 -10.24 -9.55
C ILE A 79 8.42 -11.57 -9.99
N ARG A 80 8.97 -12.67 -9.48
CA ARG A 80 8.43 -14.01 -9.73
C ARG A 80 7.62 -14.47 -8.53
N MET A 81 6.37 -14.88 -8.81
CA MET A 81 5.48 -15.51 -7.84
C MET A 81 5.95 -16.94 -7.58
N GLU A 82 6.20 -17.28 -6.31
CA GLU A 82 6.62 -18.62 -5.93
C GLU A 82 5.45 -19.39 -5.31
N LYS A 83 4.87 -18.89 -4.22
CA LYS A 83 3.77 -19.58 -3.54
C LYS A 83 3.07 -18.68 -2.55
N ILE A 84 1.90 -19.13 -2.12
CA ILE A 84 1.27 -18.64 -0.91
C ILE A 84 1.84 -19.39 0.30
N SER A 85 2.23 -18.66 1.34
CA SER A 85 2.70 -19.22 2.60
C SER A 85 1.70 -18.92 3.71
N SER A 86 1.24 -19.97 4.38
CA SER A 86 0.50 -19.85 5.62
C SER A 86 1.44 -19.47 6.77
N PRO A 87 0.97 -18.66 7.73
CA PRO A 87 1.74 -18.35 8.94
C PRO A 87 1.73 -19.51 9.94
N GLU A 88 2.70 -19.55 10.84
CA GLU A 88 2.69 -20.49 11.98
C GLU A 88 1.60 -20.15 13.01
N ILE A 89 1.37 -18.86 13.25
CA ILE A 89 0.33 -18.34 14.14
C ILE A 89 -0.70 -17.59 13.28
N CYS A 90 -1.95 -18.04 13.32
CA CYS A 90 -3.06 -17.40 12.62
C CYS A 90 -3.57 -16.17 13.40
N LEU A 91 -3.50 -15.00 12.77
CA LEU A 91 -4.24 -13.82 13.23
C LEU A 91 -5.68 -13.94 12.71
N THR A 92 -6.65 -14.11 13.63
CA THR A 92 -8.02 -14.60 13.39
C THR A 92 -8.96 -13.63 12.65
N ALA A 93 -8.45 -12.90 11.67
CA ALA A 93 -9.21 -12.12 10.72
C ALA A 93 -9.04 -12.75 9.34
N LEU A 94 -10.12 -12.84 8.56
CA LEU A 94 -10.03 -13.25 7.16
C LEU A 94 -9.35 -12.13 6.37
N GLY A 95 -8.50 -12.46 5.40
CA GLY A 95 -7.84 -11.47 4.56
C GLY A 95 -7.04 -12.07 3.42
N PRO A 96 -6.63 -11.26 2.44
CA PRO A 96 -5.79 -11.72 1.35
C PRO A 96 -4.39 -12.05 1.83
N ALA A 97 -3.69 -12.93 1.12
CA ALA A 97 -2.24 -13.04 1.25
C ALA A 97 -1.56 -11.78 0.70
N THR A 98 -0.53 -11.29 1.38
CA THR A 98 0.13 -10.02 1.03
C THR A 98 1.64 -10.14 0.89
N SER A 99 2.24 -9.23 0.12
CA SER A 99 3.69 -9.03 0.08
C SER A 99 4.04 -7.58 -0.21
N TYR A 100 5.21 -7.15 0.24
CA TYR A 100 5.76 -5.82 0.02
C TYR A 100 7.12 -5.96 -0.62
N ILE A 101 7.29 -5.32 -1.76
CA ILE A 101 8.49 -5.39 -2.61
C ILE A 101 9.14 -4.01 -2.63
N ASP A 102 10.45 -3.94 -2.41
CA ASP A 102 11.17 -2.66 -2.52
C ASP A 102 11.07 -2.10 -3.94
N LEU A 103 10.65 -0.84 -4.06
CA LEU A 103 10.51 -0.17 -5.34
C LEU A 103 11.46 1.03 -5.41
N GLN A 104 12.61 0.82 -6.03
CA GLN A 104 13.63 1.86 -6.18
C GLN A 104 13.19 2.95 -7.18
N GLU A 105 13.56 4.20 -6.92
CA GLU A 105 13.09 5.35 -7.73
C GLU A 105 13.57 5.32 -9.20
N ASN A 106 14.66 4.63 -9.49
CA ASN A 106 15.18 4.49 -10.85
C ASN A 106 14.46 3.43 -11.69
N ILE A 107 13.56 2.63 -11.11
CA ILE A 107 12.80 1.61 -11.84
C ILE A 107 11.85 2.29 -12.83
N ASN A 108 11.84 1.79 -14.07
CA ASN A 108 10.98 2.29 -15.15
C ASN A 108 10.13 1.19 -15.82
N GLU A 109 10.39 -0.08 -15.50
CA GLU A 109 9.61 -1.23 -15.95
C GLU A 109 9.42 -2.22 -14.80
N ILE A 110 8.23 -2.83 -14.72
CA ILE A 110 7.92 -3.91 -13.79
C ILE A 110 7.46 -5.12 -14.61
N THR A 111 8.07 -6.27 -14.36
CA THR A 111 7.68 -7.55 -14.96
C THR A 111 7.28 -8.52 -13.85
N PHE A 112 6.04 -8.97 -13.87
CA PHE A 112 5.56 -10.05 -13.01
C PHE A 112 5.61 -11.38 -13.76
N ILE A 113 6.03 -12.44 -13.07
CA ILE A 113 6.15 -13.79 -13.63
C ILE A 113 5.41 -14.77 -12.72
N ASN A 114 4.44 -15.49 -13.27
CA ASN A 114 3.68 -16.51 -12.55
C ASN A 114 3.63 -17.80 -13.39
N GLY A 115 4.44 -18.81 -13.02
CA GLY A 115 4.70 -19.96 -13.87
C GLY A 115 5.29 -19.54 -15.22
N HIS A 116 4.53 -19.77 -16.30
CA HIS A 116 4.86 -19.37 -17.67
C HIS A 116 4.21 -18.04 -18.11
N THR A 117 3.32 -17.48 -17.29
CA THR A 117 2.60 -16.25 -17.62
C THR A 117 3.42 -15.05 -17.19
N ILE A 118 3.42 -14.01 -18.02
CA ILE A 118 4.20 -12.79 -17.81
C ILE A 118 3.28 -11.58 -17.99
N ASP A 119 3.33 -10.67 -17.02
CA ASP A 119 2.67 -9.38 -17.09
C ASP A 119 3.72 -8.26 -17.00
N LYS A 120 3.48 -7.15 -17.69
CA LYS A 120 4.43 -6.05 -17.83
C LYS A 120 3.76 -4.69 -17.70
N TYR A 121 4.50 -3.78 -17.08
CA TYR A 121 4.07 -2.41 -16.82
C TYR A 121 5.22 -1.44 -17.04
N SER A 122 4.92 -0.27 -17.58
CA SER A 122 5.84 0.87 -17.51
C SER A 122 5.53 1.69 -16.27
N ILE A 123 6.57 2.23 -15.62
CA ILE A 123 6.43 3.02 -14.41
C ILE A 123 7.24 4.32 -14.52
N SER A 124 6.69 5.40 -13.99
CA SER A 124 7.37 6.68 -13.80
C SER A 124 7.24 7.08 -12.34
N ILE A 125 8.38 7.31 -11.68
CA ILE A 125 8.46 7.74 -10.29
C ILE A 125 9.09 9.14 -10.27
N ASN A 126 8.45 10.09 -9.61
CA ASN A 126 9.06 11.38 -9.29
C ASN A 126 8.76 11.75 -7.82
N GLN A 127 9.09 12.97 -7.40
CA GLN A 127 8.89 13.40 -6.02
C GLN A 127 7.41 13.62 -5.65
N GLU A 128 6.52 13.82 -6.61
CA GLU A 128 5.11 14.12 -6.37
C GLU A 128 4.21 12.89 -6.48
N LYS A 129 4.51 11.97 -7.41
CA LYS A 129 3.65 10.85 -7.75
C LYS A 129 4.38 9.69 -8.43
N ILE A 130 3.73 8.53 -8.33
CA ILE A 130 4.01 7.33 -9.11
C ILE A 130 2.91 7.17 -10.15
N SER A 131 3.29 6.85 -11.38
CA SER A 131 2.36 6.50 -12.47
C SER A 131 2.76 5.17 -13.09
N ILE A 132 1.82 4.23 -13.17
CA ILE A 132 2.04 2.90 -13.74
C ILE A 132 1.06 2.72 -14.89
N ASN A 133 1.56 2.32 -16.06
CA ASN A 133 0.74 2.03 -17.23
C ASN A 133 0.89 0.56 -17.62
N LEU A 134 -0.25 -0.08 -17.88
CA LEU A 134 -0.31 -1.44 -18.37
C LEU A 134 0.37 -1.56 -19.75
N ILE A 135 1.24 -2.57 -19.92
CA ILE A 135 1.75 -3.01 -21.22
C ILE A 135 1.10 -4.33 -21.60
N GLU A 136 1.14 -5.31 -20.71
CA GLU A 136 0.58 -6.65 -20.89
C GLU A 136 0.11 -7.18 -19.53
N SER A 137 -1.10 -7.73 -19.44
CA SER A 137 -1.58 -8.36 -18.21
C SER A 137 -2.50 -9.53 -18.50
N ASN A 138 -2.35 -10.56 -17.66
CA ASN A 138 -3.08 -11.81 -17.70
C ASN A 138 -3.51 -12.26 -16.29
N PHE A 139 -2.73 -11.96 -15.25
CA PHE A 139 -2.98 -12.41 -13.87
C PHE A 139 -2.82 -11.31 -12.81
N THR A 140 -2.34 -10.13 -13.19
CA THR A 140 -2.16 -9.00 -12.28
C THR A 140 -3.11 -7.85 -12.60
N ASN A 141 -3.71 -7.24 -11.57
CA ASN A 141 -4.52 -6.04 -11.75
C ASN A 141 -3.87 -4.86 -11.00
N LEU A 142 -3.70 -3.74 -11.71
CA LEU A 142 -3.25 -2.50 -11.11
C LEU A 142 -4.44 -1.79 -10.46
N LEU A 143 -4.40 -1.62 -9.14
CA LEU A 143 -5.52 -0.98 -8.41
C LEU A 143 -5.62 0.52 -8.65
N PHE A 144 -4.46 1.19 -8.81
CA PHE A 144 -4.38 2.63 -9.00
C PHE A 144 -3.29 2.96 -10.02
N GLU A 145 -3.68 3.52 -11.16
CA GLU A 145 -2.73 3.98 -12.19
C GLU A 145 -1.81 5.08 -11.70
N LYS A 146 -2.30 5.91 -10.78
CA LYS A 146 -1.56 7.03 -10.19
C LYS A 146 -1.71 7.03 -8.69
N THR A 147 -0.61 7.24 -7.99
CA THR A 147 -0.56 7.42 -6.52
C THR A 147 0.30 8.62 -6.21
N PHE A 148 -0.20 9.56 -5.42
CA PHE A 148 0.61 10.66 -4.92
C PHE A 148 1.57 10.15 -3.84
N ARG A 149 2.77 10.72 -3.80
CA ARG A 149 3.71 10.55 -2.68
C ARG A 149 3.35 11.50 -1.56
N TYR A 150 3.81 11.20 -0.35
CA TYR A 150 3.72 12.13 0.78
C TYR A 150 4.54 13.39 0.47
N PRO A 151 3.92 14.57 0.35
CA PRO A 151 4.68 15.79 0.19
C PRO A 151 5.34 16.15 1.52
N GLU A 152 6.62 16.52 1.48
CA GLU A 152 7.31 17.02 2.66
C GLU A 152 6.57 18.19 3.31
N ASN A 153 6.70 18.27 4.63
CA ASN A 153 6.12 19.28 5.49
C ASN A 153 4.59 19.37 5.39
N THR A 154 3.92 18.24 5.13
CA THR A 154 2.46 18.16 5.14
C THR A 154 1.90 17.32 6.27
N PHE A 155 0.64 17.55 6.60
CA PHE A 155 -0.15 16.67 7.45
C PHE A 155 -1.61 16.61 6.99
N ALA A 156 -2.27 15.52 7.34
CA ALA A 156 -3.72 15.37 7.23
C ALA A 156 -4.38 15.61 8.59
N TYR A 157 -5.45 16.40 8.58
CA TYR A 157 -6.44 16.50 9.63
C TYR A 157 -7.62 15.61 9.29
N VAL A 158 -7.89 14.64 10.16
CA VAL A 158 -8.91 13.61 9.99
C VAL A 158 -9.80 13.63 11.22
N GLY A 159 -11.11 13.57 11.04
CA GLY A 159 -12.00 13.58 12.19
C GLY A 159 -13.31 12.83 11.96
N GLY A 160 -13.75 12.18 13.02
CA GLY A 160 -15.02 11.48 13.13
C GLY A 160 -15.80 12.01 14.32
N THR A 161 -17.10 12.18 14.14
CA THR A 161 -18.01 12.78 15.13
C THR A 161 -19.27 11.93 15.28
N ASN A 162 -20.06 12.24 16.30
CA ASN A 162 -21.43 11.77 16.39
C ASN A 162 -22.36 12.75 15.66
N THR A 163 -23.66 12.41 15.60
CA THR A 163 -24.67 13.29 14.99
C THR A 163 -24.91 14.57 15.79
N ASP A 164 -24.58 14.57 17.08
CA ASP A 164 -24.96 15.63 18.03
C ASP A 164 -23.84 16.64 18.29
N ASN A 165 -22.63 16.37 17.78
CA ASN A 165 -21.42 17.16 18.05
C ASN A 165 -20.54 17.33 16.80
N THR A 166 -21.19 17.41 15.63
CA THR A 166 -20.51 17.57 14.33
C THR A 166 -19.69 18.86 14.22
N GLU A 167 -20.02 19.87 15.02
CA GLU A 167 -19.37 21.18 15.10
C GLU A 167 -17.92 21.07 15.58
N ILE A 168 -17.59 20.11 16.45
CA ILE A 168 -16.24 19.94 17.02
C ILE A 168 -15.18 19.81 15.92
N TYR A 169 -15.51 19.14 14.82
CA TYR A 169 -14.62 19.03 13.67
C TYR A 169 -14.36 20.39 13.00
N GLN A 170 -15.41 21.20 12.83
CA GLN A 170 -15.28 22.51 12.20
C GLN A 170 -14.55 23.48 13.13
N ASP A 171 -14.83 23.45 14.44
CA ASP A 171 -14.19 24.32 15.42
C ASP A 171 -12.67 24.10 15.47
N PHE A 172 -12.21 22.85 15.46
CA PHE A 172 -10.77 22.58 15.37
C PHE A 172 -10.20 22.91 13.99
N LEU A 173 -10.96 22.70 12.91
CA LEU A 173 -10.53 23.11 11.57
C LEU A 173 -10.31 24.63 11.48
N GLU A 174 -11.15 25.44 12.13
CA GLU A 174 -10.99 26.90 12.21
C GLU A 174 -9.71 27.30 12.94
N ILE A 175 -9.29 26.56 13.97
CA ILE A 175 -8.00 26.75 14.65
C ILE A 175 -6.84 26.51 13.67
N LEU A 176 -6.92 25.43 12.87
CA LEU A 176 -5.88 25.11 11.88
C LEU A 176 -5.82 26.18 10.77
N ILE A 177 -6.96 26.65 10.29
CA ILE A 177 -7.05 27.70 9.25
C ILE A 177 -6.55 29.05 9.78
N GLY A 178 -6.85 29.36 11.05
CA GLY A 178 -6.46 30.61 11.70
C GLY A 178 -4.98 30.68 12.07
N ASN A 179 -4.26 29.55 12.07
CA ASN A 179 -2.85 29.51 12.39
C ASN A 179 -1.99 29.97 11.18
N PRO A 180 -1.22 31.07 11.30
CA PRO A 180 -0.43 31.61 10.19
C PRO A 180 0.72 30.70 9.73
N ASN A 181 1.10 29.71 10.54
CA ASN A 181 2.15 28.74 10.22
C ASN A 181 1.63 27.57 9.38
N PHE A 182 0.31 27.49 9.16
CA PHE A 182 -0.32 26.46 8.33
C PHE A 182 -0.93 27.05 7.08
N THR A 183 -0.76 26.34 5.97
CA THR A 183 -1.40 26.67 4.70
C THR A 183 -2.16 25.46 4.20
N GLN A 184 -3.44 25.64 3.87
CA GLN A 184 -4.23 24.55 3.31
C GLN A 184 -3.61 24.05 2.00
N PHE A 185 -3.51 22.73 1.87
CA PHE A 185 -2.92 22.03 0.76
C PHE A 185 -3.97 21.16 0.06
N ASN A 186 -3.88 21.07 -1.26
CA ASN A 186 -4.70 20.17 -2.07
C ASN A 186 -3.81 19.38 -3.01
N PHE A 187 -4.13 18.10 -3.18
CA PHE A 187 -3.51 17.27 -4.21
C PHE A 187 -4.10 17.64 -5.58
N GLU A 188 -3.26 18.08 -6.51
CA GLU A 188 -3.70 18.50 -7.84
C GLU A 188 -3.63 17.35 -8.85
N GLY A 189 -4.72 17.16 -9.60
CA GLY A 189 -4.84 16.13 -10.63
C GLY A 189 -5.36 14.79 -10.12
N GLU A 190 -5.07 13.73 -10.87
CA GLU A 190 -5.54 12.38 -10.58
C GLU A 190 -4.48 11.57 -9.83
N GLY A 191 -4.92 10.87 -8.79
CA GLY A 191 -4.11 9.89 -8.08
C GLY A 191 -4.71 9.52 -6.73
N ARG A 192 -4.37 8.33 -6.24
CA ARG A 192 -4.68 7.95 -4.86
C ARG A 192 -3.88 8.83 -3.90
N ILE A 193 -4.57 9.46 -2.97
CA ILE A 193 -3.97 10.26 -1.90
C ILE A 193 -3.31 9.30 -0.89
N PRO A 194 -2.08 9.59 -0.39
CA PRO A 194 -1.37 8.71 0.54
C PRO A 194 -1.87 8.84 1.99
N TYR A 195 -2.64 9.89 2.30
CA TYR A 195 -3.31 10.07 3.58
C TYR A 195 -4.68 9.39 3.66
N PRO A 196 -5.22 9.14 4.88
CA PRO A 196 -6.63 8.88 5.06
C PRO A 196 -7.48 10.00 4.46
N ILE A 197 -8.54 9.64 3.72
CA ILE A 197 -9.44 10.60 3.06
C ILE A 197 -10.68 10.93 3.90
N HIS A 198 -10.95 10.15 4.93
CA HIS A 198 -11.95 10.37 5.97
C HIS A 198 -11.58 9.56 7.23
N SER A 199 -12.23 9.83 8.36
CA SER A 199 -12.22 8.90 9.50
C SER A 199 -13.02 7.64 9.17
N ASP A 200 -12.86 6.55 9.94
CA ASP A 200 -13.67 5.35 9.78
C ASP A 200 -14.24 4.89 11.12
N GLY A 201 -15.39 4.22 11.09
CA GLY A 201 -16.05 3.67 12.29
C GLY A 201 -16.88 4.65 13.12
N HIS A 202 -17.11 5.88 12.65
CA HIS A 202 -17.95 6.87 13.35
C HIS A 202 -19.35 7.01 12.73
N TRP A 203 -20.29 7.59 13.48
CA TRP A 203 -21.61 7.95 12.96
C TRP A 203 -21.52 8.99 11.84
N VAL A 204 -20.60 9.95 11.98
CA VAL A 204 -20.33 10.97 10.96
C VAL A 204 -18.83 11.01 10.69
N ASN A 205 -18.42 10.46 9.55
CA ASN A 205 -17.04 10.53 9.08
C ASN A 205 -16.84 11.80 8.24
N GLN A 206 -15.96 12.70 8.70
CA GLN A 206 -15.70 13.96 8.01
C GLN A 206 -14.63 13.74 6.93
N PRO A 207 -14.71 14.47 5.79
CA PRO A 207 -13.66 14.43 4.79
C PRO A 207 -12.36 15.01 5.36
N SER A 208 -11.22 14.38 5.09
CA SER A 208 -9.93 14.89 5.55
C SER A 208 -9.59 16.25 4.93
N LYS A 209 -8.81 17.03 5.66
CA LYS A 209 -8.16 18.27 5.17
C LYS A 209 -6.66 18.10 5.23
N TYR A 210 -5.95 18.77 4.34
CA TYR A 210 -4.50 18.68 4.25
C TYR A 210 -3.89 20.06 4.39
N PHE A 211 -2.74 20.12 5.04
CA PHE A 211 -2.05 21.37 5.34
C PHE A 211 -0.55 21.20 5.13
N LYS A 212 0.12 22.29 4.81
CA LYS A 212 1.56 22.47 4.92
C LYS A 212 1.89 23.26 6.17
N TYR A 213 3.01 22.93 6.81
CA TYR A 213 3.59 23.73 7.89
C TYR A 213 4.90 24.39 7.46
N THR A 214 5.22 25.53 8.06
CA THR A 214 6.43 26.32 7.77
C THR A 214 7.71 25.66 8.22
N ASP A 215 7.67 25.03 9.39
CA ASP A 215 8.78 24.31 10.00
C ASP A 215 8.25 23.24 10.97
N TYR A 216 9.14 22.35 11.40
CA TYR A 216 8.78 21.17 12.16
C TYR A 216 8.39 21.47 13.61
N GLU A 217 8.89 22.56 14.21
CA GLU A 217 8.52 22.96 15.58
C GLU A 217 7.03 23.33 15.64
N GLU A 218 6.52 24.00 14.61
CA GLU A 218 5.09 24.31 14.50
C GLU A 218 4.22 23.06 14.32
N PHE A 219 4.73 22.03 13.65
CA PHE A 219 4.05 20.74 13.58
C PHE A 219 4.06 20.04 14.95
N GLU A 220 5.17 20.03 15.68
CA GLU A 220 5.23 19.44 17.03
C GLU A 220 4.28 20.13 18.01
N ASN A 221 4.12 21.45 17.88
CA ASN A 221 3.19 22.24 18.68
C ASN A 221 1.71 21.83 18.48
N LEU A 222 1.35 21.21 17.35
CA LEU A 222 -0.02 20.70 17.11
C LEU A 222 -0.46 19.69 18.16
N LYS A 223 0.47 18.94 18.76
CA LYS A 223 0.14 18.01 19.83
C LYS A 223 -0.54 18.75 20.98
N SER A 224 0.12 19.77 21.53
CA SER A 224 -0.41 20.54 22.65
C SER A 224 -1.68 21.31 22.28
N ILE A 225 -1.77 21.81 21.05
CA ILE A 225 -2.98 22.49 20.55
C ILE A 225 -4.17 21.52 20.52
N LEU A 226 -3.97 20.30 20.00
CA LEU A 226 -4.99 19.27 19.92
C LEU A 226 -5.40 18.79 21.32
N GLU A 227 -4.44 18.55 22.21
CA GLU A 227 -4.69 18.11 23.59
C GLU A 227 -5.55 19.14 24.34
N ASN A 228 -5.14 20.41 24.35
CA ASN A 228 -5.89 21.47 25.03
C ASN A 228 -7.31 21.63 24.46
N PHE A 229 -7.48 21.57 23.13
CA PHE A 229 -8.80 21.63 22.52
C PHE A 229 -9.66 20.43 22.90
N SER A 230 -9.06 19.23 22.94
CA SER A 230 -9.77 17.99 23.27
C SER A 230 -10.26 18.01 24.71
N ASP A 231 -9.41 18.42 25.65
CA ASP A 231 -9.75 18.52 27.08
C ASP A 231 -10.93 19.49 27.34
N GLU A 232 -11.02 20.56 26.55
CA GLU A 232 -12.07 21.57 26.71
C GLU A 232 -13.38 21.20 26.00
N ASN A 233 -13.32 20.45 24.88
CA ASN A 233 -14.46 20.32 23.95
C ASN A 233 -14.91 18.88 23.69
N ILE A 234 -14.13 17.87 24.07
CA ILE A 234 -14.43 16.46 23.77
C ILE A 234 -14.61 15.69 25.06
N GLU A 235 -15.85 15.30 25.35
CA GLU A 235 -16.14 14.41 26.48
C GLU A 235 -15.49 13.02 26.28
N GLU A 236 -14.98 12.45 27.37
CA GLU A 236 -14.41 11.11 27.40
C GLU A 236 -15.43 10.08 26.90
N ASN A 237 -15.00 9.15 26.04
CA ASN A 237 -15.86 8.11 25.45
C ASN A 237 -17.07 8.63 24.65
N SER A 238 -17.04 9.90 24.21
CA SER A 238 -18.11 10.49 23.40
C SER A 238 -18.24 9.91 21.99
N GLY A 239 -17.25 9.15 21.50
CA GLY A 239 -17.23 8.67 20.11
C GLY A 239 -16.69 9.69 19.09
N VAL A 240 -16.26 10.87 19.56
CA VAL A 240 -15.55 11.87 18.77
C VAL A 240 -14.06 11.56 18.74
N SER A 241 -13.47 11.67 17.56
CA SER A 241 -12.05 11.43 17.33
C SER A 241 -11.52 12.46 16.35
N LEU A 242 -10.50 13.21 16.77
CA LEU A 242 -9.71 14.08 15.92
C LEU A 242 -8.29 13.52 15.84
N SER A 243 -7.74 13.47 14.64
CA SER A 243 -6.39 12.96 14.38
C SER A 243 -5.62 13.86 13.44
N ILE A 244 -4.32 13.96 13.70
CA ILE A 244 -3.32 14.57 12.84
C ILE A 244 -2.37 13.48 12.38
N TYR A 245 -2.11 13.38 11.08
CA TYR A 245 -1.15 12.46 10.49
C TYR A 245 -0.11 13.23 9.68
N GLY A 246 1.13 13.30 10.16
CA GLY A 246 2.27 13.88 9.47
C GLY A 246 2.72 13.04 8.28
N TRP A 247 3.41 13.67 7.34
CA TRP A 247 4.09 13.01 6.21
C TRP A 247 5.27 12.12 6.66
N ASP A 248 5.73 12.27 7.90
CA ASP A 248 6.93 11.66 8.46
C ASP A 248 6.60 10.61 9.53
N ASN A 249 5.43 9.97 9.44
CA ASN A 249 4.94 8.94 10.39
C ASN A 249 4.58 9.44 11.81
N ILE A 250 4.64 10.74 12.10
CA ILE A 250 4.17 11.27 13.38
C ILE A 250 2.66 11.48 13.36
N SER A 251 1.98 11.07 14.43
CA SER A 251 0.54 11.22 14.58
C SER A 251 0.12 11.70 15.97
N TYR A 252 -0.91 12.54 16.01
CA TYR A 252 -1.53 13.04 17.22
C TYR A 252 -3.02 12.70 17.22
N HIS A 253 -3.56 12.39 18.39
CA HIS A 253 -4.91 11.84 18.53
C HIS A 253 -5.59 12.42 19.78
N SER A 254 -6.82 12.92 19.62
CA SER A 254 -7.59 13.55 20.71
C SER A 254 -7.92 12.62 21.88
N TRP A 255 -7.98 11.31 21.65
CA TRP A 255 -8.39 10.33 22.68
C TRP A 255 -7.20 9.75 23.48
N ARG A 256 -5.97 10.13 23.17
CA ARG A 256 -4.80 9.70 23.95
C ARG A 256 -4.50 10.62 25.13
N SER A 257 -5.13 11.80 25.17
CA SER A 257 -5.05 12.77 26.26
C SER A 257 -6.21 12.68 27.26
N ASN A 258 -7.35 12.13 26.84
CA ASN A 258 -8.57 11.97 27.64
C ASN A 258 -8.52 10.75 28.56
#